data_AF-A0A7W7B330-F1
#
_entry.id   AF-A0A7W7B330-F1
#
_cell.length_a   1.000
_cell.length_b   1.000
_cell.length_c   1.000
_cell.angle_alpha   90.00
_cell.angle_beta   90.00
_cell.angle_gamma   90.00
#
_symmetry.space_group_name_H-M   'P 1'
#
loop_
_entity.id
_entity.type
_entity.pdbx_description
1 polymer ?
#
loop_
_entity_poly.entity_id
_entity_poly.type
_entity_poly.pdbx_seq_one_letter_code
_entity_poly.pdbx_strand_id
1 'polypeptide(L)'
;MMLIDRNVRIVEEGIDVAVRIGPLSDSALRVVAIGSVHQTIVGSPAYLTKHGVPASPSDLKAHHGIVGNGVRVGSTWPFGLKGETIVEVVPRLTVNTVDATIAAVEAGLGLANLLSYQTAEAIAAGRLVRVLADEAPFPLPVSLLFEAGRAAMPAVRLFIEAMRERARQRAW
;
A
#
# COMPACT_ATOMS: atom_id res chain seq x y z
N MET A 1 12.74 4.75 16.52
CA MET A 1 11.99 4.44 15.29
C MET A 1 10.73 5.29 15.31
N MET A 2 10.51 6.14 14.31
CA MET A 2 9.33 7.02 14.23
C MET A 2 8.44 6.52 13.07
N LEU A 3 7.15 6.35 13.33
CA LEU A 3 6.17 5.89 12.34
C LEU A 3 5.22 7.05 12.02
N ILE A 4 5.34 7.65 10.84
CA ILE A 4 4.52 8.79 10.41
C ILE A 4 3.91 8.49 9.04
N ASP A 5 2.60 8.70 8.90
CA ASP A 5 1.88 8.53 7.64
C ASP A 5 1.80 9.86 6.84
N ARG A 6 2.96 10.48 6.57
CA ARG A 6 3.09 11.68 5.72
C ARG A 6 4.40 11.66 4.95
N ASN A 7 4.49 12.43 3.86
CA ASN A 7 5.77 12.66 3.18
C ASN A 7 6.67 13.51 4.08
N VAL A 8 7.69 12.90 4.68
CA VAL A 8 8.64 13.57 5.56
C VAL A 8 9.81 14.17 4.77
N ARG A 9 10.26 15.36 5.14
CA ARG A 9 11.53 15.93 4.68
C ARG A 9 12.66 15.33 5.52
N ILE A 10 13.26 14.27 5.00
CA ILE A 10 14.29 13.42 5.65
C ILE A 10 15.40 14.24 6.31
N VAL A 11 15.85 15.30 5.62
CA VAL A 11 16.94 16.17 6.05
C VAL A 11 16.55 17.03 7.27
N GLU A 12 15.35 17.59 7.26
CA GLU A 12 14.88 18.49 8.33
C GLU A 12 14.51 17.73 9.61
N GLU A 13 14.09 16.46 9.50
CA GLU A 13 13.68 15.63 10.64
C GLU A 13 14.81 14.74 11.19
N GLY A 14 16.04 14.87 10.69
CA GLY A 14 17.20 14.11 11.19
C GLY A 14 17.10 12.60 10.95
N ILE A 15 16.37 12.19 9.91
CA ILE A 15 16.14 10.78 9.58
C ILE A 15 17.34 10.24 8.79
N ASP A 16 17.93 9.14 9.25
CA ASP A 16 19.10 8.55 8.58
C ASP A 16 18.73 7.76 7.30
N VAL A 17 17.60 7.03 7.34
CA VAL A 17 17.07 6.24 6.21
C VAL A 17 15.55 6.28 6.23
N ALA A 18 14.92 6.55 5.08
CA ALA A 18 13.48 6.48 4.90
C ALA A 18 13.09 5.34 3.96
N VAL A 19 11.94 4.71 4.22
CA VAL A 19 11.30 3.78 3.29
C VAL A 19 10.26 4.55 2.46
N ARG A 20 10.34 4.43 1.14
CA ARG A 20 9.43 5.08 0.21
C ARG A 20 8.75 4.04 -0.67
N ILE A 21 7.43 4.11 -0.71
CA ILE A 21 6.58 3.33 -1.63
C ILE A 21 6.12 4.27 -2.74
N GLY A 22 6.19 3.82 -3.99
CA GLY A 22 5.76 4.53 -5.20
C GLY A 22 6.86 5.30 -5.93
N PRO A 23 6.52 5.95 -7.05
CA PRO A 23 7.50 6.65 -7.88
C PRO A 23 8.19 7.77 -7.11
N LEU A 24 9.46 7.98 -7.46
CA LEU A 24 10.31 9.00 -6.88
C LEU A 24 10.39 10.20 -7.83
N SER A 25 10.23 11.40 -7.29
CA SER A 25 10.67 12.61 -7.98
C SER A 25 12.19 12.73 -7.89
N ASP A 26 12.80 13.41 -8.86
CA ASP A 26 14.23 13.68 -8.85
C ASP A 26 14.62 14.33 -7.51
N SER A 27 15.54 13.70 -6.78
CA SER A 27 15.99 14.19 -5.48
C SER A 27 17.50 13.95 -5.36
N ALA A 28 18.18 14.80 -4.60
CA ALA A 28 19.60 14.63 -4.30
C ALA A 28 19.91 13.39 -3.40
N LEU A 29 18.88 12.64 -3.01
CA LEU A 29 19.01 11.47 -2.15
C LEU A 29 19.49 10.25 -2.94
N ARG A 30 20.24 9.39 -2.27
CA ARG A 30 20.57 8.06 -2.80
C ARG A 30 19.35 7.16 -2.66
N VAL A 31 19.14 6.34 -3.68
CA VAL A 31 18.00 5.44 -3.81
C VAL A 31 18.49 4.00 -3.87
N VAL A 32 17.90 3.13 -3.07
CA VAL A 32 18.13 1.67 -3.13
C VAL A 32 16.79 0.97 -3.23
N ALA A 33 16.51 0.36 -4.39
CA ALA A 33 15.32 -0.46 -4.56
C ALA A 33 15.41 -1.73 -3.70
N ILE A 34 14.33 -2.04 -2.97
CA ILE A 34 14.25 -3.20 -2.08
C ILE A 34 13.03 -4.09 -2.37
N GLY A 35 12.19 -3.74 -3.34
CA GLY A 35 11.08 -4.57 -3.78
C GLY A 35 9.98 -3.77 -4.46
N SER A 36 8.79 -4.37 -4.52
CA SER A 36 7.56 -3.71 -4.96
C SER A 36 6.37 -4.27 -4.19
N VAL A 37 5.31 -3.47 -4.09
CA VAL A 37 4.03 -3.84 -3.49
C VAL A 37 2.91 -3.48 -4.44
N HIS A 38 1.89 -4.31 -4.56
CA HIS A 38 0.72 -4.00 -5.39
C HIS A 38 -0.45 -3.50 -4.55
N GLN A 39 -1.31 -2.71 -5.18
CA GLN A 39 -2.63 -2.37 -4.65
C GLN A 39 -3.52 -3.61 -4.70
N THR A 40 -4.33 -3.79 -3.68
CA THR A 40 -5.16 -4.97 -3.44
C THR A 40 -6.51 -4.51 -2.94
N ILE A 41 -7.56 -4.78 -3.73
CA ILE A 41 -8.92 -4.55 -3.28
C ILE A 41 -9.41 -5.79 -2.58
N VAL A 42 -9.93 -5.61 -1.37
CA VAL A 42 -10.36 -6.69 -0.49
C VAL A 42 -11.77 -6.49 0.03
N GLY A 43 -12.49 -7.59 0.20
CA GLY A 43 -13.77 -7.68 0.90
C GLY A 43 -13.76 -8.91 1.81
N SER A 44 -14.58 -8.92 2.87
CA SER A 44 -14.78 -10.15 3.63
C SER A 44 -15.67 -11.14 2.87
N PRO A 45 -15.52 -12.46 3.12
CA PRO A 45 -16.42 -13.47 2.55
C PRO A 45 -17.90 -13.17 2.79
N ALA A 46 -18.24 -12.67 3.98
CA ALA A 46 -19.61 -12.33 4.36
C ALA A 46 -20.17 -11.16 3.52
N TYR A 47 -19.37 -10.11 3.31
CA TYR A 47 -19.77 -8.98 2.47
C TYR A 47 -19.98 -9.42 1.02
N LEU A 48 -19.04 -10.17 0.46
CA LEU A 48 -19.10 -10.64 -0.94
C LEU A 48 -20.25 -11.63 -1.17
N THR A 49 -20.59 -12.45 -0.18
CA THR A 49 -21.77 -13.34 -0.26
C THR A 49 -23.07 -12.54 -0.34
N LYS A 50 -23.16 -11.43 0.40
CA LYS A 50 -24.36 -10.60 0.48
C LYS A 50 -24.50 -9.64 -0.72
N HIS A 51 -23.38 -9.08 -1.20
CA HIS A 51 -23.36 -8.02 -2.19
C HIS A 51 -22.87 -8.46 -3.58
N GLY A 52 -22.43 -9.71 -3.71
CA GLY A 52 -21.77 -10.22 -4.92
C GLY A 52 -20.28 -9.87 -4.96
N VAL A 53 -19.56 -10.54 -5.87
CA VAL A 53 -18.15 -10.25 -6.18
C VAL A 53 -18.12 -9.33 -7.41
N PRO A 54 -17.46 -8.17 -7.35
CA PRO A 54 -17.33 -7.31 -8.53
C PRO A 54 -16.51 -8.02 -9.60
N ALA A 55 -17.04 -8.06 -10.83
CA ALA A 55 -16.39 -8.71 -11.97
C ALA A 55 -15.55 -7.71 -12.79
N SER A 56 -15.86 -6.41 -12.67
CA SER A 56 -15.19 -5.32 -13.35
C SER A 56 -15.02 -4.10 -12.45
N PRO A 57 -14.08 -3.18 -12.75
CA PRO A 57 -13.92 -1.94 -11.98
C PRO A 57 -15.20 -1.09 -11.92
N SER A 58 -16.04 -1.11 -12.96
CA SER A 58 -17.31 -0.39 -12.98
C SER A 58 -18.31 -0.86 -11.92
N ASP A 59 -18.25 -2.12 -11.51
CA ASP A 59 -19.17 -2.70 -10.52
C ASP A 59 -18.97 -2.10 -9.13
N LEU A 60 -17.80 -1.52 -8.86
CA LEU A 60 -17.49 -0.87 -7.59
C LEU A 60 -18.43 0.29 -7.24
N LYS A 61 -19.09 0.89 -8.23
CA LYS A 61 -20.13 1.90 -8.01
C LYS A 61 -21.35 1.36 -7.24
N ALA A 62 -21.60 0.06 -7.31
CA ALA A 62 -22.67 -0.62 -6.59
C ALA A 62 -22.23 -1.16 -5.21
N HIS A 63 -20.94 -1.02 -4.86
CA HIS A 63 -20.38 -1.47 -3.60
C HIS A 63 -20.09 -0.31 -2.64
N HIS A 64 -20.04 -0.61 -1.35
CA HIS A 64 -19.62 0.34 -0.34
C HIS A 64 -18.09 0.43 -0.29
N GLY A 65 -17.55 1.63 -0.45
CA GLY A 65 -16.13 1.90 -0.23
C GLY A 65 -15.83 2.18 1.24
N ILE A 66 -14.75 1.60 1.74
CA ILE A 66 -14.07 2.03 2.97
C ILE A 66 -12.79 2.73 2.53
N VAL A 67 -12.63 4.00 2.92
CA VAL A 67 -11.48 4.80 2.52
C VAL A 67 -10.66 5.21 3.73
N GLY A 68 -9.35 5.14 3.59
CA GLY A 68 -8.40 5.74 4.52
C GLY A 68 -8.32 7.25 4.32
N ASN A 69 -7.66 7.96 5.23
CA ASN A 69 -7.37 9.40 5.12
C ASN A 69 -5.86 9.66 4.97
N GLY A 70 -5.18 8.81 4.21
CA GLY A 70 -3.73 8.87 3.95
C GLY A 70 -3.41 9.31 2.52
N VAL A 71 -2.18 9.75 2.26
CA VAL A 71 -1.71 10.33 0.97
C VAL A 71 -1.97 9.43 -0.26
N ARG A 72 -2.22 8.13 -0.05
CA ARG A 72 -2.49 7.13 -1.10
C ARG A 72 -3.86 6.45 -1.01
N VAL A 73 -4.64 6.76 0.03
CA VAL A 73 -5.91 6.09 0.30
C VAL A 73 -6.99 7.15 0.19
N GLY A 74 -7.64 7.21 -0.96
CA GLY A 74 -8.75 8.11 -1.24
C GLY A 74 -9.93 7.34 -1.84
N SER A 75 -10.96 8.07 -2.23
CA SER A 75 -12.10 7.53 -2.97
C SER A 75 -11.78 7.20 -4.43
N THR A 76 -10.55 7.46 -4.89
CA THR A 76 -10.14 7.29 -6.28
C THR A 76 -9.25 6.06 -6.43
N TRP A 77 -9.75 5.01 -7.08
CA TRP A 77 -9.04 3.73 -7.23
C TRP A 77 -8.59 3.52 -8.68
N PRO A 78 -7.28 3.38 -8.94
CA PRO A 78 -6.75 3.14 -10.27
C PRO A 78 -6.81 1.66 -10.68
N PHE A 79 -7.04 1.43 -11.97
CA PHE A 79 -7.10 0.14 -12.64
C PHE A 79 -6.43 0.22 -14.02
N GLY A 80 -6.15 -0.96 -14.58
CA GLY A 80 -5.36 -1.09 -15.79
C GLY A 80 -3.87 -0.92 -15.49
N LEU A 81 -3.02 -1.50 -16.34
CA LEU A 81 -1.59 -1.63 -16.07
C LEU A 81 -0.93 -0.29 -15.72
N LYS A 82 -1.33 0.81 -16.38
CA LYS A 82 -0.77 2.15 -16.16
C LYS A 82 -1.61 3.00 -15.21
N GLY A 83 -2.66 2.44 -14.59
CA GLY A 83 -3.62 3.17 -13.77
C GLY A 83 -4.47 4.14 -14.59
N GLU A 84 -4.67 3.85 -15.88
CA GLU A 84 -5.38 4.70 -16.83
C GLU A 84 -6.89 4.73 -16.60
N THR A 85 -7.44 3.70 -15.95
CA THR A 85 -8.85 3.66 -15.57
C THR A 85 -8.98 4.07 -14.12
N ILE A 86 -9.71 5.15 -13.87
CA ILE A 86 -9.92 5.70 -12.54
C ILE A 86 -11.38 5.51 -12.15
N VAL A 87 -11.62 4.78 -11.06
CA VAL A 87 -12.97 4.61 -10.50
C VAL A 87 -13.07 5.39 -9.20
N GLU A 88 -14.07 6.27 -9.14
CA GLU A 88 -14.45 6.92 -7.89
C GLU A 88 -15.44 6.05 -7.13
N VAL A 89 -15.06 5.60 -5.94
CA VAL A 89 -15.92 4.85 -5.02
C VAL A 89 -16.59 5.79 -4.05
N VAL A 90 -17.86 5.53 -3.74
CA VAL A 90 -18.59 6.30 -2.73
C VAL A 90 -18.22 5.75 -1.34
N PRO A 91 -17.53 6.52 -0.49
CA PRO A 91 -17.17 6.05 0.82
C PRO A 91 -18.39 5.98 1.74
N ARG A 92 -18.60 4.83 2.39
CA ARG A 92 -19.56 4.70 3.51
C ARG A 92 -18.90 4.80 4.87
N LEU A 93 -17.58 4.64 4.91
CA LEU A 93 -16.77 4.77 6.10
C LEU A 93 -15.43 5.38 5.70
N THR A 94 -15.03 6.39 6.47
CA THR A 94 -13.70 6.99 6.37
C THR A 94 -12.96 6.75 7.67
N VAL A 95 -11.77 6.16 7.59
CA VAL A 95 -10.90 5.87 8.73
C VAL A 95 -9.52 6.47 8.49
N ASN A 96 -8.74 6.65 9.55
CA ASN A 96 -7.41 7.28 9.45
C ASN A 96 -6.24 6.31 9.72
N THR A 97 -6.50 5.01 9.81
CA THR A 97 -5.47 3.98 9.97
C THR A 97 -5.75 2.75 9.11
N VAL A 98 -4.68 2.06 8.72
CA VAL A 98 -4.74 0.80 7.96
C VAL A 98 -5.41 -0.30 8.79
N ASP A 99 -5.05 -0.43 10.07
CA ASP A 99 -5.61 -1.45 10.97
C ASP A 99 -7.13 -1.31 11.14
N ALA A 100 -7.62 -0.07 11.32
CA ALA A 100 -9.06 0.20 11.35
C ALA A 100 -9.74 -0.09 10.00
N THR A 101 -9.03 0.12 8.88
CA THR A 101 -9.55 -0.21 7.54
C THR A 101 -9.74 -1.71 7.41
N ILE A 102 -8.71 -2.51 7.76
CA ILE A 102 -8.76 -3.98 7.72
C ILE A 102 -9.90 -4.50 8.61
N ALA A 103 -9.98 -4.03 9.86
CA ALA A 103 -11.03 -4.43 10.79
C ALA A 103 -12.44 -4.13 10.26
N ALA A 104 -12.63 -2.98 9.61
CA ALA A 104 -13.91 -2.62 9.00
C ALA A 104 -14.28 -3.52 7.81
N VAL A 105 -13.30 -3.90 6.98
CA VAL A 105 -13.52 -4.84 5.86
C VAL A 105 -13.86 -6.23 6.40
N GLU A 106 -13.12 -6.73 7.40
CA GLU A 106 -13.37 -8.02 8.04
C GLU A 106 -14.78 -8.08 8.66
N ALA A 107 -15.22 -6.98 9.29
CA ALA A 107 -16.59 -6.81 9.80
C ALA A 107 -17.68 -6.73 8.72
N GLY A 108 -17.30 -6.76 7.43
CA GLY A 108 -18.22 -6.80 6.30
C GLY A 108 -18.89 -5.46 5.99
N LEU A 109 -18.21 -4.34 6.29
CA LEU A 109 -18.77 -3.00 6.07
C LEU A 109 -18.62 -2.49 4.63
N GLY A 110 -17.75 -3.12 3.83
CA GLY A 110 -17.47 -2.71 2.47
C GLY A 110 -16.21 -3.33 1.87
N LEU A 111 -15.76 -2.73 0.77
CA LEU A 111 -14.49 -3.02 0.12
C LEU A 111 -13.46 -1.93 0.48
N ALA A 112 -12.19 -2.30 0.57
CA ALA A 112 -11.10 -1.33 0.70
C ALA A 112 -9.98 -1.61 -0.30
N ASN A 113 -9.27 -0.57 -0.72
CA ASN A 113 -8.06 -0.66 -1.52
C ASN A 113 -6.84 -0.44 -0.62
N LEU A 114 -6.07 -1.49 -0.39
CA LEU A 114 -4.93 -1.55 0.51
C LEU A 114 -3.68 -2.03 -0.23
N LEU A 115 -2.52 -1.99 0.42
CA LEU A 115 -1.31 -2.60 -0.13
C LEU A 115 -1.24 -4.08 0.22
N SER A 116 -0.71 -4.88 -0.70
CA SER A 116 -0.52 -6.33 -0.55
C SER A 116 0.04 -6.77 0.80
N TYR A 117 1.11 -6.15 1.30
CA TYR A 117 1.70 -6.51 2.60
C TYR A 117 0.76 -6.26 3.80
N GLN A 118 -0.19 -5.33 3.68
CA GLN A 118 -1.14 -4.98 4.73
C GLN A 118 -2.25 -6.03 4.84
N THR A 119 -2.57 -6.71 3.74
CA THR A 119 -3.68 -7.66 3.65
C THR A 119 -3.23 -9.12 3.62
N ALA A 120 -1.93 -9.37 3.47
CA ALA A 120 -1.37 -10.70 3.26
C ALA A 120 -1.80 -11.72 4.33
N GLU A 121 -1.72 -11.37 5.62
CA GLU A 121 -2.10 -12.28 6.70
C GLU A 121 -3.60 -12.54 6.72
N ALA A 122 -4.42 -11.50 6.61
CA ALA A 122 -5.87 -11.64 6.62
C ALA A 122 -6.41 -12.44 5.41
N ILE A 123 -5.75 -12.32 4.24
CA ILE A 123 -6.03 -13.15 3.07
C ILE A 123 -5.59 -14.60 3.31
N ALA A 124 -4.38 -14.82 3.82
CA ALA A 124 -3.87 -16.16 4.11
C ALA A 124 -4.73 -16.90 5.15
N ALA A 125 -5.30 -16.17 6.11
CA ALA A 125 -6.23 -16.68 7.12
C ALA A 125 -7.67 -16.84 6.59
N GLY A 126 -7.96 -16.49 5.34
CA GLY A 126 -9.29 -16.58 4.74
C GLY A 126 -10.31 -15.56 5.28
N ARG A 127 -9.87 -14.56 6.05
CA ARG A 127 -10.73 -13.50 6.60
C ARG A 127 -11.06 -12.44 5.55
N LEU A 128 -10.16 -12.24 4.59
CA LEU A 128 -10.34 -11.35 3.45
C LEU A 128 -10.16 -12.08 2.13
N VAL A 129 -10.88 -11.63 1.11
CA VAL A 129 -10.80 -12.13 -0.26
C VAL A 129 -10.41 -10.98 -1.17
N ARG A 130 -9.39 -11.21 -1.99
CA ARG A 130 -8.96 -10.27 -3.02
C ARG A 130 -9.95 -10.30 -4.20
N VAL A 131 -10.34 -9.13 -4.68
CA VAL A 131 -11.21 -8.95 -5.85
C VAL A 131 -10.52 -8.09 -6.90
N LEU A 132 -10.93 -8.22 -8.17
CA LEU A 132 -10.39 -7.45 -9.30
C LEU A 132 -8.86 -7.54 -9.44
N ALA A 133 -8.27 -8.69 -9.11
CA ALA A 133 -6.82 -8.86 -9.10
C ALA A 133 -6.19 -8.67 -10.49
N ASP A 134 -6.89 -9.08 -11.54
CA ASP A 134 -6.42 -9.00 -12.93
C ASP A 134 -6.50 -7.59 -13.50
N GLU A 135 -7.26 -6.69 -12.85
CA GLU A 135 -7.45 -5.30 -13.24
C GLU A 135 -6.51 -4.34 -12.48
N ALA A 136 -5.67 -4.87 -11.59
CA ALA A 136 -4.80 -4.08 -10.73
C ALA A 136 -3.71 -3.34 -11.54
N PRO A 137 -3.32 -2.13 -11.11
CA PRO A 137 -2.23 -1.40 -11.74
C PRO A 137 -0.87 -2.04 -11.47
N PHE A 138 0.16 -1.57 -12.18
CA PHE A 138 1.52 -2.03 -11.95
C PHE A 138 1.94 -1.89 -10.47
N PRO A 139 2.73 -2.85 -9.94
CA PRO A 139 3.25 -2.76 -8.59
C PRO A 139 4.02 -1.46 -8.35
N LEU A 140 3.81 -0.88 -7.17
CA LEU A 140 4.52 0.29 -6.70
C LEU A 140 5.91 -0.12 -6.21
N PRO A 141 6.99 0.54 -6.67
CA PRO A 141 8.34 0.24 -6.18
C PRO A 141 8.46 0.61 -4.70
N VAL A 142 9.26 -0.16 -3.97
CA VAL A 142 9.66 0.14 -2.59
C VAL A 142 11.17 0.38 -2.57
N SER A 143 11.57 1.54 -2.05
CA SER A 143 12.96 2.01 -2.05
C SER A 143 13.36 2.56 -0.68
N LEU A 144 14.63 2.38 -0.32
CA LEU A 144 15.29 3.13 0.74
C LEU A 144 15.84 4.44 0.19
N LEU A 145 15.64 5.52 0.93
CA LEU A 145 16.14 6.86 0.63
C LEU A 145 17.02 7.35 1.77
N PHE A 146 18.19 7.91 1.45
CA PHE A 146 19.12 8.47 2.42
C PHE A 146 20.06 9.49 1.78
N GLU A 147 20.63 10.39 2.58
CA GLU A 147 21.66 11.32 2.10
C GLU A 147 22.99 10.61 1.86
N ALA A 148 23.75 11.04 0.85
CA ALA A 148 25.04 10.41 0.53
C ALA A 148 26.01 10.37 1.72
N GLY A 149 26.05 11.42 2.56
CA GLY A 149 26.90 11.47 3.75
C GLY A 149 26.50 10.45 4.84
N ARG A 150 25.22 10.08 4.93
CA ARG A 150 24.71 9.10 5.91
C ARG A 150 25.20 7.68 5.63
N ALA A 151 25.56 7.37 4.38
CA ALA A 151 26.09 6.07 3.99
C ALA A 151 27.43 5.72 4.67
N ALA A 152 28.17 6.71 5.18
CA ALA A 152 29.41 6.49 5.93
C ALA A 152 29.16 5.94 7.35
N MET A 153 27.95 6.10 7.90
CA MET A 153 27.62 5.59 9.23
C MET A 153 27.49 4.06 9.20
N PRO A 154 28.22 3.32 10.06
CA PRO A 154 28.20 1.85 10.04
C PRO A 154 26.80 1.25 10.20
N ALA A 155 25.97 1.83 11.07
CA ALA A 155 24.61 1.38 11.31
C ALA A 155 23.72 1.51 10.05
N VAL A 156 23.82 2.64 9.34
CA VAL A 156 23.08 2.89 8.10
C VAL A 156 23.51 1.93 7.00
N ARG A 157 24.82 1.74 6.84
CA ARG A 157 25.37 0.80 5.85
C ARG A 157 24.90 -0.63 6.11
N LEU A 158 25.00 -1.09 7.36
CA LEU A 158 24.56 -2.43 7.75
C LEU A 158 23.05 -2.62 7.53
N PHE A 159 22.24 -1.61 7.86
CA PHE A 159 20.80 -1.66 7.61
C PHE A 159 20.48 -1.78 6.11
N ILE A 160 21.11 -0.96 5.26
CA ILE A 160 20.91 -1.01 3.80
C ILE A 160 21.31 -2.38 3.25
N GLU A 161 22.45 -2.93 3.67
CA GLU A 161 22.90 -4.25 3.22
C GLU A 161 21.95 -5.37 3.67
N ALA A 162 21.49 -5.35 4.92
CA ALA A 162 20.52 -6.33 5.42
C ALA A 162 19.20 -6.28 4.63
N MET A 163 18.71 -5.07 4.31
CA MET A 163 17.49 -4.90 3.51
C MET A 163 17.67 -5.37 2.06
N ARG A 164 18.84 -5.11 1.45
CA ARG A 164 19.20 -5.61 0.10
C ARG A 164 19.25 -7.14 0.07
N GLU A 165 19.85 -7.75 1.10
CA GLU A 165 19.93 -9.20 1.20
C GLU A 165 18.53 -9.82 1.31
N ARG A 166 17.69 -9.27 2.19
CA ARG A 166 16.30 -9.72 2.34
C ARG A 166 15.48 -9.56 1.06
N ALA A 167 15.69 -8.47 0.32
CA ALA A 167 15.09 -8.24 -0.99
C ALA A 167 15.51 -9.29 -2.03
N ARG A 168 16.80 -9.66 -2.06
CA ARG A 168 17.31 -10.72 -2.95
C ARG A 168 16.69 -12.08 -2.64
N GLN A 169 16.41 -12.36 -1.37
CA GLN A 169 15.77 -13.59 -0.92
C GLN A 169 14.24 -13.62 -1.14
N ARG A 170 13.64 -12.55 -1.71
CA ARG A 170 12.19 -12.39 -1.90
C ARG A 170 11.36 -12.61 -0.61
N ALA A 171 11.94 -12.28 0.54
CA ALA A 171 11.34 -12.52 1.85
C ALA A 171 10.41 -11.37 2.32
N TRP A 172 9.61 -10.83 1.38
CA TRP A 172 8.68 -9.72 1.59
C TRP A 172 7.27 -10.11 1.16
#